data_AF-A0A2D4GL27-F1
#
_entry.id   AF-A0A2D4GL27-F1
#
_cell.length_a   1.000
_cell.length_b   1.000
_cell.length_c   1.000
_cell.angle_alpha   90.00
_cell.angle_beta   90.00
_cell.angle_gamma   90.00
#
_symmetry.space_group_name_H-M   'P 1'
#
loop_
_entity.id
_entity.type
_entity.pdbx_description
1 polymer ?
#
loop_
_entity_poly.entity_id
_entity_poly.type
_entity_poly.pdbx_seq_one_letter_code
_entity_poly.pdbx_strand_id
1 'polypeptide(L)'
;MDFSKFLADDFEVKAWVNGAFRAVQQEAPGKVDAHAATLVMKLQLFIQEVNNAVEETSHQALQSMPRVLREVEALKQEAAFLKEQMVLVKEDIKKLEEDTAQSMQVLVKLDHVKSRMQLAVDSLQEADKWTTLSADIEETFKTQDVSLISNKLTSMQNSLAVLVDTPDYSEKCVHLEALKNRLEALASPQIVSAFSTQSLDQARLFVKVFTEIDRMPQLLAYYYKCHKGQLMAAWQDLCQSDLLLDRQLAELYEVLLGTWHSQLQWATQVFQNPHQVVTVLLLQVLGALAPSLPTCLAAAMERCSPESKLSQLLGLYGTTVYFAHGLEAVMLPSLGECNLVKVAELVEAVFSPYKPFQLQYRALEEENLLIQMSTVPLEHGEVMDCVQELSHSVNKLFGLALVAVDNCLTLTDGLGVRGLLGALQALFSKYVSDFSNALQSIRKKCRLEELPSDSHFQEDWAAFQNAIRIIATCGELLRQCGDLEQQLANRILSTAGKFLSESYRPCSLSGFQERSPDRQSHLKSPWQEYCYLQQESPAEYAA
;
A
#
# COMPACT_ATOMS: atom_id res chain seq x y z
N MET A 1 35.92 56.79 17.91
CA MET A 1 36.68 55.56 18.14
C MET A 1 35.91 54.78 19.18
N ASP A 2 35.62 53.52 18.89
CA ASP A 2 34.97 52.62 19.81
C ASP A 2 36.04 51.96 20.70
N PHE A 3 36.08 52.39 21.96
CA PHE A 3 37.13 52.03 22.92
C PHE A 3 36.76 50.83 23.79
N SER A 4 35.60 50.21 23.55
CA SER A 4 35.20 48.91 24.11
C SER A 4 36.24 47.81 23.85
N LYS A 5 37.04 47.97 22.78
CA LYS A 5 38.16 47.08 22.46
C LYS A 5 39.25 47.03 23.55
N PHE A 6 39.44 48.08 24.36
CA PHE A 6 40.42 48.04 25.47
C PHE A 6 40.00 47.10 26.60
N LEU A 7 38.72 46.77 26.69
CA LEU A 7 38.18 45.84 27.70
C LEU A 7 38.21 44.39 27.23
N ALA A 8 38.66 44.12 26.00
CA ALA A 8 38.75 42.77 25.46
C ALA A 8 40.05 42.09 25.93
N ASP A 9 39.96 40.84 26.39
CA ASP A 9 41.09 40.07 26.92
C ASP A 9 42.19 39.80 25.88
N ASP A 10 41.88 39.91 24.59
CA ASP A 10 42.78 39.70 23.44
C ASP A 10 43.28 41.03 22.82
N PHE A 11 43.17 42.15 23.54
CA PHE A 11 43.50 43.45 22.99
C PHE A 11 45.00 43.64 22.69
N GLU A 12 45.34 43.64 21.40
CA GLU A 12 46.71 43.92 20.94
C GLU A 12 46.95 45.42 20.71
N VAL A 13 47.64 46.04 21.68
CA VAL A 13 48.05 47.46 21.63
C VAL A 13 48.76 47.81 20.31
N LYS A 14 49.69 46.96 19.86
CA LYS A 14 50.46 47.20 18.62
C LYS A 14 49.57 47.18 17.38
N ALA A 15 48.68 46.19 17.27
CA ALA A 15 47.75 46.08 16.15
C ALA A 15 46.77 47.27 16.13
N TRP A 16 46.29 47.70 17.30
CA TRP A 16 45.41 48.84 17.44
C TRP A 16 46.09 50.18 17.08
N VAL A 17 47.29 50.44 17.61
CA VAL A 17 48.09 51.63 17.26
C VAL A 17 48.36 51.64 15.76
N ASN A 18 48.87 50.53 15.20
CA ASN A 18 49.15 50.43 13.77
C ASN A 18 47.88 50.62 12.92
N GLY A 19 46.73 50.11 13.37
CA GLY A 19 45.43 50.34 12.73
C GLY A 19 44.98 51.80 12.77
N ALA A 20 45.14 52.47 13.91
CA ALA A 20 44.79 53.88 14.08
C ALA A 20 45.66 54.81 13.22
N PHE A 21 46.94 54.47 13.02
CA PHE A 21 47.85 55.26 12.17
C PHE A 21 47.86 54.86 10.70
N ARG A 22 47.37 53.66 10.32
CA ARG A 22 47.32 53.18 8.92
C ARG A 22 46.54 54.11 7.99
N ALA A 23 45.39 54.62 8.44
CA ALA A 23 44.56 55.53 7.64
C ALA A 23 45.27 56.87 7.37
N VAL A 24 46.00 57.39 8.36
CA VAL A 24 46.68 58.70 8.27
C VAL A 24 48.00 58.62 7.51
N GLN A 25 48.70 57.49 7.57
CA GLN A 25 49.92 57.24 6.78
C GLN A 25 49.65 57.12 5.28
N GLN A 26 48.48 56.60 4.86
CA GLN A 26 48.12 56.48 3.44
C GLN A 26 47.66 57.81 2.84
N GLU A 27 46.93 58.64 3.60
CA GLU A 27 46.33 59.87 3.06
C GLU A 27 47.24 61.11 3.14
N ALA A 28 48.16 61.19 4.11
CA ALA A 28 49.07 62.34 4.25
C ALA A 28 50.32 62.01 5.10
N PRO A 29 51.42 61.50 4.50
CA PRO A 29 52.58 60.95 5.22
C PRO A 29 53.44 61.95 6.05
N GLY A 30 52.95 63.15 6.37
CA GLY A 30 53.60 64.14 7.23
C GLY A 30 52.78 64.65 8.43
N LYS A 31 51.53 64.19 8.63
CA LYS A 31 50.65 64.66 9.73
C LYS A 31 50.48 63.67 10.90
N VAL A 32 51.35 62.67 10.99
CA VAL A 32 51.26 61.57 11.96
C VAL A 32 51.35 62.06 13.40
N ASP A 33 52.26 63.00 13.71
CA ASP A 33 52.46 63.51 15.08
C ASP A 33 51.25 64.27 15.63
N ALA A 34 50.57 65.07 14.81
CA ALA A 34 49.38 65.81 15.24
C ALA A 34 48.20 64.87 15.55
N HIS A 35 48.07 63.78 14.78
CA HIS A 35 47.08 62.74 15.06
C HIS A 35 47.42 61.98 16.35
N ALA A 36 48.70 61.66 16.56
CA ALA A 36 49.17 61.01 17.80
C ALA A 36 48.84 61.84 19.03
N ALA A 37 49.14 63.14 19.02
CA ALA A 37 48.85 64.04 20.13
C ALA A 37 47.33 64.13 20.43
N THR A 38 46.50 64.18 19.39
CA THR A 38 45.03 64.19 19.52
C THR A 38 44.52 62.88 20.13
N LEU A 39 45.10 61.74 19.73
CA LEU A 39 44.75 60.42 20.26
C LEU A 39 45.13 60.30 21.75
N VAL A 40 46.33 60.75 22.12
CA VAL A 40 46.81 60.76 23.51
C VAL A 40 45.89 61.62 24.38
N MET A 41 45.51 62.81 23.93
CA MET A 41 44.61 63.67 24.70
C MET A 41 43.23 63.03 24.92
N LYS A 42 42.69 62.34 23.92
CA LYS A 42 41.43 61.58 24.05
C LYS A 42 41.56 60.42 25.03
N LEU A 43 42.67 59.70 25.01
CA LEU A 43 42.95 58.63 25.98
C LEU A 43 43.10 59.17 27.40
N GLN A 44 43.73 60.34 27.58
CA GLN A 44 43.85 60.98 28.90
C GLN A 44 42.50 61.41 29.47
N LEU A 45 41.63 62.01 28.66
CA LEU A 45 40.27 62.35 29.10
C LEU A 45 39.48 61.09 29.48
N PHE A 46 39.62 60.00 28.72
CA PHE A 46 38.97 58.75 29.04
C PHE A 46 39.49 58.11 30.34
N ILE A 47 40.81 58.13 30.58
CA ILE A 47 41.38 57.67 31.86
C ILE A 47 40.77 58.45 33.02
N GLN A 48 40.57 59.76 32.86
CA GLN A 48 39.98 60.60 33.90
C GLN A 48 38.48 60.33 34.09
N GLU A 49 37.73 60.11 33.02
CA GLU A 49 36.32 59.68 33.10
C GLU A 49 36.17 58.32 33.80
N VAL A 50 37.02 57.34 33.46
CA VAL A 50 37.02 56.02 34.10
C VAL A 50 37.37 56.12 35.58
N ASN A 51 38.39 56.89 35.94
CA ASN A 51 38.77 57.07 37.34
C ASN A 51 37.64 57.73 38.14
N ASN A 52 37.00 58.77 37.59
CA ASN A 52 35.86 59.42 38.25
C ASN A 52 34.68 58.47 38.42
N ALA A 53 34.35 57.67 37.39
CA ALA A 53 33.28 56.68 37.47
C ALA A 53 33.56 55.60 38.52
N VAL A 54 34.82 55.16 38.62
CA VAL A 54 35.27 54.20 39.66
C VAL A 54 35.19 54.81 41.06
N GLU A 55 35.60 56.07 41.24
CA GLU A 55 35.48 56.75 42.53
C GLU A 55 34.01 56.96 42.94
N GLU A 56 33.15 57.36 42.01
CA GLU A 56 31.73 57.59 42.28
C GLU A 56 31.02 56.27 42.63
N THR A 57 31.27 55.21 41.87
CA THR A 57 30.72 53.87 42.18
C THR A 57 31.27 53.30 43.49
N SER A 58 32.55 53.51 43.79
CA SER A 58 33.16 53.12 45.07
C SER A 58 32.51 53.85 46.24
N HIS A 59 32.30 55.16 46.13
CA HIS A 59 31.62 55.95 47.16
C HIS A 59 30.17 55.53 47.36
N GLN A 60 29.43 55.28 46.28
CA GLN A 60 28.05 54.76 46.36
C GLN A 60 28.00 53.37 47.00
N ALA A 61 28.94 52.49 46.69
CA ALA A 61 29.07 51.17 47.31
C ALA A 61 29.38 51.29 48.82
N LEU A 62 30.31 52.16 49.21
CA LEU A 62 30.65 52.39 50.62
C LEU A 62 29.50 52.98 51.43
N GLN A 63 28.71 53.87 50.84
CA GLN A 63 27.54 54.47 51.50
C GLN A 63 26.36 53.48 51.64
N SER A 64 26.18 52.57 50.70
CA SER A 64 25.10 51.58 50.72
C SER A 64 25.43 50.32 51.54
N MET A 65 26.71 49.99 51.72
CA MET A 65 27.17 48.80 52.46
C MET A 65 26.55 48.63 53.86
N PRO A 66 26.46 49.65 54.73
CA PRO A 66 25.91 49.49 56.07
C PRO A 66 24.41 49.16 56.06
N ARG A 67 23.67 49.68 55.07
CA ARG A 67 22.26 49.36 54.88
C ARG A 67 22.11 47.91 54.43
N VAL A 68 22.89 47.47 53.45
CA VAL A 68 22.89 46.08 52.99
C VAL A 68 23.24 45.12 54.13
N LEU A 69 24.24 45.44 54.97
CA LEU A 69 24.59 44.62 56.12
C LEU A 69 23.46 44.51 57.15
N ARG A 70 22.72 45.59 57.40
CA ARG A 70 21.53 45.55 58.27
C ARG A 70 20.41 44.72 57.67
N GLU A 71 20.14 44.88 56.37
CA GLU A 71 19.13 44.10 55.66
C GLU A 71 19.49 42.61 55.64
N VAL A 72 20.77 42.27 55.49
CA VAL A 72 21.26 40.87 55.55
C VAL A 72 21.12 40.28 56.96
N GLU A 73 21.45 41.03 58.02
CA GLU A 73 21.28 40.53 59.38
C GLU A 73 19.79 40.39 59.75
N ALA A 74 18.93 41.31 59.29
CA ALA A 74 17.48 41.19 59.44
C ALA A 74 16.95 39.94 58.72
N LEU A 75 17.36 39.72 57.47
CA LEU A 75 16.99 38.53 56.69
C LEU A 75 17.46 37.24 57.39
N LYS A 76 18.67 37.24 57.96
CA LYS A 76 19.20 36.11 58.72
C LYS A 76 18.37 35.83 59.98
N GLN A 77 17.93 36.86 60.70
CA GLN A 77 17.05 36.71 61.85
C GLN A 77 15.67 36.19 61.46
N GLU A 78 15.07 36.73 60.39
CA GLU A 78 13.80 36.25 59.83
C GLU A 78 13.91 34.80 59.36
N ALA A 79 14.99 34.43 58.69
CA ALA A 79 15.25 33.05 58.25
C ALA A 79 15.45 32.10 59.44
N ALA A 80 16.12 32.55 60.51
CA ALA A 80 16.28 31.77 61.73
C ALA A 80 14.93 31.56 62.43
N PHE A 81 14.12 32.61 62.54
CA PHE A 81 12.77 32.52 63.09
C PHE A 81 11.87 31.60 62.24
N LEU A 82 11.91 31.73 60.92
CA LEU A 82 11.19 30.85 60.00
C LEU A 82 11.62 29.39 60.15
N LYS A 83 12.93 29.15 60.34
CA LYS A 83 13.45 27.80 60.59
C LYS A 83 12.89 27.23 61.90
N GLU A 84 12.83 28.01 62.97
CA GLU A 84 12.23 27.59 64.24
C GLU A 84 10.73 27.31 64.07
N GLN A 85 9.99 28.17 63.36
CA GLN A 85 8.58 27.95 63.04
C GLN A 85 8.36 26.69 62.20
N MET A 86 9.22 26.42 61.21
CA MET A 86 9.15 25.19 60.41
C MET A 86 9.43 23.94 61.24
N VAL A 87 10.32 24.01 62.24
CA VAL A 87 10.56 22.90 63.16
C VAL A 87 9.32 22.63 64.01
N LEU A 88 8.69 23.69 64.55
CA LEU A 88 7.44 23.56 65.30
C LEU A 88 6.30 22.99 64.44
N VAL A 89 6.10 23.50 63.21
CA VAL A 89 5.10 22.97 62.28
C VAL A 89 5.38 21.51 61.93
N LYS A 90 6.65 21.12 61.77
CA LYS A 90 7.03 19.72 61.53
C LYS A 90 6.69 18.84 62.74
N GLU A 91 6.92 19.32 63.95
CA GLU A 91 6.54 18.62 65.18
C GLU A 91 5.02 18.51 65.32
N ASP A 92 4.27 19.57 65.00
CA ASP A 92 2.81 19.57 64.99
C ASP A 92 2.25 18.62 63.93
N ILE A 93 2.84 18.57 62.73
CA ILE A 93 2.47 17.59 61.69
C ILE A 93 2.76 16.17 62.18
N LYS A 94 3.93 15.93 62.78
CA LYS A 94 4.28 14.61 63.31
C LYS A 94 3.32 14.18 64.43
N LYS A 95 2.99 15.10 65.33
CA LYS A 95 2.01 14.87 66.39
C LYS A 95 0.62 14.64 65.83
N LEU A 96 0.22 15.39 64.79
CA LEU A 96 -1.05 15.20 64.10
C LEU A 96 -1.08 13.86 63.38
N GLU A 97 0.00 13.43 62.73
CA GLU A 97 0.12 12.09 62.16
C GLU A 97 0.02 11.01 63.25
N GLU A 98 0.70 11.16 64.38
CA GLU A 98 0.61 10.22 65.50
C GLU A 98 -0.82 10.16 66.10
N ASP A 99 -1.45 11.32 66.30
CA ASP A 99 -2.79 11.46 66.89
C ASP A 99 -3.90 11.01 65.91
N THR A 100 -3.72 11.24 64.60
CA THR A 100 -4.73 10.93 63.57
C THR A 100 -4.48 9.64 62.79
N ALA A 101 -3.31 9.00 62.90
CA ALA A 101 -2.99 7.76 62.19
C ALA A 101 -4.03 6.66 62.46
N GLN A 102 -4.45 6.50 63.72
CA GLN A 102 -5.49 5.55 64.08
C GLN A 102 -6.84 5.91 63.44
N SER A 103 -7.24 7.19 63.49
CA SER A 103 -8.48 7.66 62.86
C SER A 103 -8.46 7.50 61.33
N MET A 104 -7.33 7.81 60.68
CA MET A 104 -7.13 7.64 59.24
C MET A 104 -7.17 6.17 58.84
N GLN A 105 -6.56 5.29 59.64
CA GLN A 105 -6.62 3.84 59.41
C GLN A 105 -8.04 3.30 59.54
N VAL A 106 -8.84 3.83 60.48
CA VAL A 106 -10.26 3.50 60.60
C VAL A 106 -11.05 4.02 59.39
N LEU A 107 -10.78 5.24 58.91
CA LEU A 107 -11.42 5.79 57.72
C LEU A 107 -11.12 4.98 56.45
N VAL A 108 -9.87 4.53 56.26
CA VAL A 108 -9.50 3.66 55.13
C VAL A 108 -10.21 2.31 55.21
N LYS A 109 -10.29 1.72 56.41
CA LYS A 109 -11.07 0.48 56.62
C LYS A 109 -12.55 0.69 56.31
N LEU A 110 -13.12 1.83 56.74
CA LEU A 110 -14.53 2.16 56.50
C LEU A 110 -14.80 2.41 55.01
N ASP A 111 -13.90 3.10 54.30
CA ASP A 111 -13.99 3.30 52.86
C ASP A 111 -13.89 1.97 52.10
N HIS A 112 -12.99 1.09 52.51
CA HIS A 112 -12.88 -0.25 51.91
C HIS A 112 -14.16 -1.07 52.12
N VAL A 113 -14.75 -1.03 53.33
CA VAL A 113 -16.05 -1.67 53.60
C VAL A 113 -17.16 -1.04 52.77
N LYS A 114 -17.21 0.30 52.67
CA LYS A 114 -18.21 1.03 51.88
C LYS A 114 -18.11 0.68 50.40
N SER A 115 -16.90 0.67 49.83
CA SER A 115 -16.65 0.30 48.44
C SER A 115 -17.10 -1.13 48.15
N ARG A 116 -16.73 -2.08 49.02
CA ARG A 116 -17.22 -3.47 48.92
C ARG A 116 -18.73 -3.59 49.04
N MET A 117 -19.34 -2.82 49.95
CA MET A 117 -20.79 -2.81 50.13
C MET A 117 -21.49 -2.25 48.91
N GLN A 118 -20.94 -1.19 48.30
CA GLN A 118 -21.49 -0.60 47.07
C GLN A 118 -21.42 -1.61 45.92
N LEU A 119 -20.28 -2.27 45.71
CA LEU A 119 -20.14 -3.31 44.70
C LEU A 119 -21.12 -4.47 44.92
N ALA A 120 -21.34 -4.88 46.17
CA ALA A 120 -22.30 -5.92 46.50
C ALA A 120 -23.75 -5.47 46.23
N VAL A 121 -24.10 -4.23 46.56
CA VAL A 121 -25.43 -3.66 46.27
C VAL A 121 -25.67 -3.60 44.76
N ASP A 122 -24.71 -3.06 44.00
CA ASP A 122 -24.82 -2.94 42.55
C ASP A 122 -24.93 -4.33 41.88
N SER A 123 -24.16 -5.31 42.36
CA SER A 123 -24.23 -6.70 41.88
C SER A 123 -25.57 -7.36 42.22
N LEU A 124 -26.11 -7.14 43.43
CA LEU A 124 -27.42 -7.67 43.82
C LEU A 124 -28.56 -7.02 43.02
N GLN A 125 -28.48 -5.71 42.76
CA GLN A 125 -29.46 -5.00 41.93
C GLN A 125 -29.47 -5.53 40.50
N GLU A 126 -28.29 -5.76 39.90
CA GLU A 126 -28.23 -6.36 38.57
C GLU A 126 -28.68 -7.83 38.58
N ALA A 127 -28.41 -8.61 39.64
CA ALA A 127 -28.94 -9.97 39.76
C ALA A 127 -30.48 -10.02 39.83
N ASP A 128 -31.09 -9.10 40.59
CA ASP A 128 -32.56 -8.98 40.68
C ASP A 128 -33.17 -8.53 39.34
N LYS A 129 -32.53 -7.56 38.69
CA LYS A 129 -32.91 -7.09 37.36
C LYS A 129 -32.82 -8.20 36.32
N TRP A 130 -31.75 -9.00 36.31
CA TRP A 130 -31.63 -10.18 35.45
C TRP A 130 -32.79 -11.15 35.67
N THR A 131 -33.10 -11.45 36.93
CA THR A 131 -34.18 -12.39 37.29
C THR A 131 -35.54 -11.88 36.79
N THR A 132 -35.82 -10.59 36.97
CA THR A 132 -37.03 -9.94 36.45
C THR A 132 -37.08 -9.97 34.92
N LEU A 133 -36.00 -9.59 34.25
CA LEU A 133 -35.91 -9.60 32.79
C LEU A 133 -36.09 -11.01 32.22
N SER A 134 -35.50 -12.02 32.86
CA SER A 134 -35.60 -13.43 32.47
C SER A 134 -37.01 -14.01 32.67
N ALA A 135 -37.77 -13.54 33.66
CA ALA A 135 -39.17 -13.95 33.85
C ALA A 135 -40.06 -13.35 32.75
N ASP A 136 -39.82 -12.08 32.42
CA ASP A 136 -40.68 -11.34 31.50
C ASP A 136 -40.28 -11.48 30.02
N ILE A 137 -39.13 -12.10 29.70
CA ILE A 137 -38.63 -12.20 28.32
C ILE A 137 -39.57 -13.04 27.45
N GLU A 138 -40.14 -14.12 27.99
CA GLU A 138 -41.05 -15.01 27.28
C GLU A 138 -42.35 -14.31 26.87
N GLU A 139 -42.90 -13.44 27.72
CA GLU A 139 -44.06 -12.62 27.36
C GLU A 139 -43.70 -11.63 26.25
N THR A 140 -42.51 -11.02 26.29
CA THR A 140 -42.08 -10.12 25.20
C THR A 140 -41.84 -10.85 23.88
N PHE A 141 -41.41 -12.11 23.88
CA PHE A 141 -41.30 -12.88 22.64
C PHE A 141 -42.65 -13.15 21.97
N LYS A 142 -43.77 -13.16 22.73
CA LYS A 142 -45.12 -13.34 22.18
C LYS A 142 -45.58 -12.12 21.36
N THR A 143 -45.03 -10.93 21.59
CA THR A 143 -45.42 -9.73 20.83
C THR A 143 -44.88 -9.75 19.39
N GLN A 144 -43.87 -10.57 19.11
CA GLN A 144 -43.14 -10.64 17.83
C GLN A 144 -42.50 -9.31 17.38
N ASP A 145 -42.43 -8.31 18.26
CA ASP A 145 -41.77 -7.03 17.98
C ASP A 145 -40.27 -7.16 18.21
N VAL A 146 -39.52 -7.25 17.12
CA VAL A 146 -38.06 -7.40 17.10
C VAL A 146 -37.35 -6.29 17.88
N SER A 147 -37.86 -5.05 17.81
CA SER A 147 -37.21 -3.91 18.46
C SER A 147 -37.36 -3.96 19.99
N LEU A 148 -38.55 -4.32 20.47
CA LEU A 148 -38.84 -4.46 21.88
C LEU A 148 -38.06 -5.63 22.49
N ILE A 149 -38.01 -6.76 21.78
CA ILE A 149 -37.24 -7.93 22.19
C ILE A 149 -35.74 -7.59 22.25
N SER A 150 -35.19 -6.90 21.23
CA SER A 150 -33.79 -6.44 21.19
C SER A 150 -33.43 -5.62 22.43
N ASN A 151 -34.20 -4.56 22.73
CA ASN A 151 -33.96 -3.70 23.88
C ASN A 151 -33.89 -4.48 25.20
N LYS A 152 -34.73 -5.50 25.34
CA LYS A 152 -34.75 -6.35 26.54
C LYS A 152 -33.53 -7.27 26.61
N LEU A 153 -33.12 -7.86 25.49
CA LEU A 153 -31.89 -8.67 25.41
C LEU A 153 -30.64 -7.82 25.68
N THR A 154 -30.57 -6.59 25.18
CA THR A 154 -29.48 -5.65 25.46
C THR A 154 -29.42 -5.30 26.95
N SER A 155 -30.58 -5.08 27.58
CA SER A 155 -30.66 -4.88 29.04
C SER A 155 -30.15 -6.09 29.82
N MET A 156 -30.51 -7.31 29.39
CA MET A 156 -30.00 -8.55 29.95
C MET A 156 -28.48 -8.68 29.76
N GLN A 157 -27.94 -8.35 28.58
CA GLN A 157 -26.49 -8.33 28.30
C GLN A 157 -25.73 -7.40 29.25
N ASN A 158 -26.23 -6.17 29.43
CA ASN A 158 -25.61 -5.19 30.31
C ASN A 158 -25.63 -5.66 31.77
N SER A 159 -26.73 -6.29 32.19
CA SER A 159 -26.87 -6.86 33.52
C SER A 159 -25.89 -8.02 33.75
N LEU A 160 -25.77 -8.91 32.76
CA LEU A 160 -24.85 -10.04 32.79
C LEU A 160 -23.38 -9.60 32.84
N ALA A 161 -23.01 -8.49 32.20
CA ALA A 161 -21.65 -7.96 32.23
C ALA A 161 -21.16 -7.57 33.63
N VAL A 162 -22.06 -7.27 34.56
CA VAL A 162 -21.75 -6.96 35.97
C VAL A 162 -21.70 -8.23 36.84
N LEU A 163 -22.31 -9.33 36.39
CA LEU A 163 -22.49 -10.57 37.16
C LEU A 163 -21.42 -11.64 36.86
N VAL A 164 -20.24 -11.26 36.37
CA VAL A 164 -19.18 -12.20 35.96
C VAL A 164 -18.72 -13.13 37.08
N ASP A 165 -18.73 -12.64 38.32
CA ASP A 165 -18.27 -13.37 39.49
C ASP A 165 -19.33 -14.32 40.11
N THR A 166 -20.51 -14.47 39.49
CA THR A 166 -21.54 -15.40 39.99
C THR A 166 -21.28 -16.84 39.55
N PRO A 167 -21.51 -17.85 40.42
CA PRO A 167 -21.22 -19.25 40.08
C PRO A 167 -22.06 -19.80 38.91
N ASP A 168 -23.23 -19.21 38.66
CA ASP A 168 -24.16 -19.54 37.59
C ASP A 168 -23.96 -18.70 36.31
N TYR A 169 -22.90 -17.89 36.25
CA TYR A 169 -22.63 -17.00 35.11
C TYR A 169 -22.62 -17.74 33.77
N SER A 170 -21.97 -18.92 33.72
CA SER A 170 -21.89 -19.73 32.50
C SER A 170 -23.27 -20.18 31.98
N GLU A 171 -24.18 -20.56 32.87
CA GLU A 171 -25.54 -20.97 32.50
C GLU A 171 -26.35 -19.77 31.99
N LYS A 172 -26.19 -18.60 32.62
CA LYS A 172 -26.82 -17.35 32.19
C LYS A 172 -26.34 -16.90 30.81
N CYS A 173 -25.04 -17.05 30.50
CA CYS A 173 -24.49 -16.81 29.16
C CYS A 173 -25.16 -17.70 28.11
N VAL A 174 -25.24 -19.01 28.39
CA VAL A 174 -25.89 -19.97 27.47
C VAL A 174 -27.36 -19.62 27.25
N HIS A 175 -28.07 -19.24 28.31
CA HIS A 175 -29.47 -18.83 28.21
C HIS A 175 -29.65 -17.57 27.35
N LEU A 176 -28.82 -16.54 27.57
CA LEU A 176 -28.83 -15.32 26.76
C LEU A 176 -28.58 -15.61 25.28
N GLU A 177 -27.61 -16.47 25.00
CA GLU A 177 -27.25 -16.84 23.64
C GLU A 177 -28.39 -17.63 22.95
N ALA A 178 -29.08 -18.49 23.68
CA ALA A 178 -30.28 -19.17 23.20
C ALA A 178 -31.41 -18.18 22.86
N LEU A 179 -31.62 -17.15 23.69
CA LEU A 179 -32.61 -16.10 23.43
C LEU A 179 -32.24 -15.26 22.20
N LYS A 180 -30.96 -14.89 22.03
CA LYS A 180 -30.48 -14.20 20.83
C LYS A 180 -30.67 -15.04 19.56
N ASN A 181 -30.36 -16.34 19.61
CA ASN A 181 -30.63 -17.28 18.51
C ASN A 181 -32.12 -17.32 18.14
N ARG A 182 -33.00 -17.30 19.14
CA ARG A 182 -34.46 -17.28 18.93
C ARG A 182 -34.93 -15.98 18.28
N LEU A 183 -34.38 -14.83 18.68
CA LEU A 183 -34.67 -13.54 18.02
C LEU A 183 -34.19 -13.56 16.57
N GLU A 184 -32.98 -14.06 16.29
CA GLU A 184 -32.46 -14.18 14.93
C GLU A 184 -33.34 -15.08 14.05
N ALA A 185 -33.79 -16.23 14.57
CA ALA A 185 -34.70 -17.12 13.86
C ALA A 185 -36.04 -16.44 13.54
N LEU A 186 -36.58 -15.64 14.46
CA LEU A 186 -37.83 -14.90 14.27
C LEU A 186 -37.68 -13.77 13.24
N ALA A 187 -36.54 -13.08 13.25
CA ALA A 187 -36.24 -11.98 12.33
C ALA A 187 -35.80 -12.44 10.92
N SER A 188 -35.23 -13.65 10.78
CA SER A 188 -34.69 -14.21 9.53
C SER A 188 -35.55 -13.98 8.27
N PRO A 189 -36.86 -14.34 8.24
CA PRO A 189 -37.68 -14.13 7.04
C PRO A 189 -37.87 -12.65 6.70
N GLN A 190 -37.96 -11.77 7.71
CA GLN A 190 -38.09 -10.32 7.52
C GLN A 190 -36.78 -9.71 7.03
N ILE A 191 -35.64 -10.18 7.54
CA ILE A 191 -34.29 -9.77 7.09
C ILE A 191 -34.09 -10.14 5.62
N VAL A 192 -34.38 -11.38 5.24
CA VAL A 192 -34.26 -11.85 3.86
C VAL A 192 -35.15 -11.02 2.93
N SER A 193 -36.39 -10.75 3.34
CA SER A 193 -37.31 -9.87 2.58
C SER A 193 -36.76 -8.45 2.43
N ALA A 194 -36.27 -7.86 3.53
CA ALA A 194 -35.73 -6.50 3.55
C ALA A 194 -34.51 -6.35 2.63
N PHE A 195 -33.57 -7.29 2.66
CA PHE A 195 -32.39 -7.26 1.80
C PHE A 195 -32.71 -7.61 0.34
N SER A 196 -33.64 -8.53 0.08
CA SER A 196 -34.03 -8.87 -1.29
C SER A 196 -34.81 -7.75 -1.99
N THR A 197 -35.60 -6.97 -1.22
CA THR A 197 -36.35 -5.80 -1.71
C THR A 197 -35.59 -4.48 -1.57
N GLN A 198 -34.38 -4.52 -1.00
CA GLN A 198 -33.54 -3.35 -0.72
C GLN A 198 -34.25 -2.26 0.13
N SER A 199 -35.16 -2.65 1.02
CA SER A 199 -35.88 -1.73 1.91
C SER A 199 -34.93 -1.11 2.94
N LEU A 200 -34.65 0.19 2.79
CA LEU A 200 -33.72 0.94 3.65
C LEU A 200 -34.17 1.00 5.11
N ASP A 201 -35.45 1.27 5.36
CA ASP A 201 -35.98 1.46 6.71
C ASP A 201 -35.90 0.17 7.53
N GLN A 202 -36.31 -0.95 6.93
CA GLN A 202 -36.22 -2.26 7.55
C GLN A 202 -34.77 -2.71 7.74
N ALA A 203 -33.91 -2.48 6.74
CA ALA A 203 -32.48 -2.80 6.85
C ALA A 203 -31.80 -2.03 7.98
N ARG A 204 -32.06 -0.72 8.11
CA ARG A 204 -31.53 0.10 9.23
C ARG A 204 -32.02 -0.38 10.59
N LEU A 205 -33.28 -0.77 10.69
CA LEU A 205 -33.83 -1.35 11.91
C LEU A 205 -33.08 -2.63 12.29
N PHE A 206 -32.89 -3.56 11.34
CA PHE A 206 -32.15 -4.79 11.61
C PHE A 206 -30.68 -4.55 11.90
N VAL A 207 -30.01 -3.61 11.22
CA VAL A 207 -28.62 -3.25 11.55
C VAL A 207 -28.51 -2.72 12.98
N LYS A 208 -29.43 -1.83 13.38
CA LYS A 208 -29.44 -1.33 14.76
C LYS A 208 -29.62 -2.47 15.77
N VAL A 209 -30.65 -3.30 15.57
CA VAL A 209 -30.95 -4.45 16.45
C VAL A 209 -29.77 -5.43 16.54
N PHE A 210 -29.20 -5.82 15.40
CA PHE A 210 -28.10 -6.80 15.37
C PHE A 210 -26.77 -6.22 15.84
N THR A 211 -26.60 -4.89 15.82
CA THR A 211 -25.47 -4.22 16.47
C THR A 211 -25.64 -4.24 17.99
N GLU A 212 -26.84 -3.94 18.50
CA GLU A 212 -27.13 -3.90 19.94
C GLU A 212 -26.99 -5.28 20.60
N ILE A 213 -27.44 -6.36 19.93
CA ILE A 213 -27.34 -7.73 20.45
C ILE A 213 -25.98 -8.40 20.15
N ASP A 214 -25.02 -7.66 19.59
CA ASP A 214 -23.68 -8.15 19.21
C ASP A 214 -23.70 -9.35 18.24
N ARG A 215 -24.46 -9.23 17.14
CA ARG A 215 -24.63 -10.25 16.08
C ARG A 215 -24.53 -9.71 14.65
N MET A 216 -23.77 -8.64 14.45
CA MET A 216 -23.56 -8.11 13.10
C MET A 216 -22.99 -9.12 12.07
N PRO A 217 -22.07 -10.04 12.41
CA PRO A 217 -21.58 -11.03 11.46
C PRO A 217 -22.69 -11.91 10.87
N GLN A 218 -23.69 -12.28 11.67
CA GLN A 218 -24.85 -13.07 11.25
C GLN A 218 -25.73 -12.27 10.30
N LEU A 219 -26.03 -11.00 10.61
CA LEU A 219 -26.80 -10.14 9.72
C LEU A 219 -26.11 -9.96 8.36
N LEU A 220 -24.80 -9.74 8.36
CA LEU A 220 -24.00 -9.66 7.13
C LEU A 220 -24.07 -10.97 6.33
N ALA A 221 -24.08 -12.13 6.97
CA ALA A 221 -24.23 -13.42 6.29
C ALA A 221 -25.57 -13.51 5.52
N TYR A 222 -26.67 -12.99 6.07
CA TYR A 222 -27.94 -12.88 5.34
C TYR A 222 -27.84 -11.93 4.16
N TYR A 223 -27.27 -10.74 4.34
CA TYR A 223 -27.05 -9.76 3.27
C TYR A 223 -26.27 -10.38 2.10
N TYR A 224 -25.15 -11.03 2.40
CA TYR A 224 -24.32 -11.70 1.40
C TYR A 224 -25.07 -12.83 0.71
N LYS A 225 -25.78 -13.68 1.45
CA LYS A 225 -26.53 -14.81 0.89
C LYS A 225 -27.57 -14.35 -0.14
N CYS A 226 -28.32 -13.27 0.14
CA CYS A 226 -29.31 -12.72 -0.77
C CYS A 226 -28.69 -12.22 -2.09
N HIS A 227 -27.70 -11.32 -1.99
CA HIS A 227 -27.09 -10.68 -3.16
C HIS A 227 -26.23 -11.66 -3.96
N LYS A 228 -25.49 -12.53 -3.27
CA LYS A 228 -24.75 -13.63 -3.90
C LYS A 228 -25.67 -14.53 -4.72
N GLY A 229 -26.84 -14.89 -4.19
CA GLY A 229 -27.80 -15.72 -4.91
C GLY A 229 -28.24 -15.09 -6.25
N GLN A 230 -28.49 -13.79 -6.27
CA GLN A 230 -28.88 -13.05 -7.49
C GLN A 230 -27.75 -13.02 -8.53
N LEU A 231 -26.52 -12.71 -8.10
CA LEU A 231 -25.34 -12.67 -8.98
C LEU A 231 -24.97 -14.05 -9.53
N MET A 232 -25.10 -15.08 -8.71
CA MET A 232 -24.90 -16.47 -9.12
C MET A 232 -25.92 -16.91 -10.17
N ALA A 233 -27.18 -16.52 -10.02
CA ALA A 233 -28.22 -16.79 -11.01
C ALA A 233 -27.90 -16.08 -12.34
N ALA A 234 -27.52 -14.80 -12.30
CA ALA A 234 -27.10 -14.05 -13.48
C ALA A 234 -25.94 -14.74 -14.22
N TRP A 235 -24.94 -15.24 -13.48
CA TRP A 235 -23.85 -16.01 -14.09
C TRP A 235 -24.31 -17.33 -14.72
N GLN A 236 -25.22 -18.04 -14.07
CA GLN A 236 -25.79 -19.29 -14.61
C GLN A 236 -26.58 -19.04 -15.91
N ASP A 237 -27.34 -17.96 -15.96
CA ASP A 237 -28.07 -17.55 -17.16
C ASP A 237 -27.11 -17.20 -18.31
N LEU A 238 -26.03 -16.46 -18.01
CA LEU A 238 -24.97 -16.14 -18.98
C LEU A 238 -24.29 -17.41 -19.50
N CYS A 239 -23.99 -18.39 -18.64
CA CYS A 239 -23.39 -19.66 -19.05
C CYS A 239 -24.30 -20.51 -19.95
N GLN A 240 -25.62 -20.34 -19.85
CA GLN A 240 -26.61 -21.02 -20.68
C GLN A 240 -26.84 -20.30 -22.02
N SER A 241 -26.37 -19.06 -22.17
CA SER A 241 -26.48 -18.31 -23.42
C SER A 241 -25.56 -18.86 -24.51
N ASP A 242 -25.92 -18.62 -25.77
CA ASP A 242 -25.10 -18.97 -26.95
C ASP A 242 -23.89 -18.03 -27.16
N LEU A 243 -23.61 -17.14 -26.19
CA LEU A 243 -22.51 -16.19 -26.26
C LEU A 243 -21.16 -16.90 -26.12
N LEU A 244 -20.14 -16.34 -26.77
CA LEU A 244 -18.75 -16.74 -26.57
C LEU A 244 -18.27 -16.33 -25.16
N LEU A 245 -17.30 -17.05 -24.62
CA LEU A 245 -16.81 -16.85 -23.25
C LEU A 245 -16.29 -15.43 -23.00
N ASP A 246 -15.67 -14.78 -24.00
CA ASP A 246 -15.20 -13.40 -23.91
C ASP A 246 -16.36 -12.43 -23.61
N ARG A 247 -17.51 -12.64 -24.27
CA ARG A 247 -18.72 -11.86 -24.05
C ARG A 247 -19.41 -12.21 -22.74
N GLN A 248 -19.48 -13.50 -22.39
CA GLN A 248 -20.00 -13.93 -21.09
C GLN A 248 -19.22 -13.31 -19.92
N LEU A 249 -17.88 -13.28 -20.00
CA LEU A 249 -17.03 -12.64 -18.99
C LEU A 249 -17.21 -11.12 -18.97
N ALA A 250 -17.26 -10.47 -20.13
CA ALA A 250 -17.50 -9.04 -20.19
C ALA A 250 -18.83 -8.65 -19.52
N GLU A 251 -19.91 -9.37 -19.83
CA GLU A 251 -21.23 -9.14 -19.22
C GLU A 251 -21.23 -9.44 -17.71
N LEU A 252 -20.59 -10.52 -17.27
CA LEU A 252 -20.40 -10.81 -15.84
C LEU A 252 -19.69 -9.65 -15.13
N TYR A 253 -18.58 -9.17 -15.69
CA TYR A 253 -17.78 -8.12 -15.09
C TYR A 253 -18.51 -6.77 -15.05
N GLU A 254 -19.28 -6.43 -16.09
CA GLU A 254 -20.17 -5.27 -16.08
C GLU A 254 -21.24 -5.39 -14.98
N VAL A 255 -21.86 -6.56 -14.83
CA VAL A 255 -22.83 -6.82 -13.75
C VAL A 255 -22.18 -6.69 -12.37
N LEU A 256 -20.98 -7.22 -12.16
CA LEU A 256 -20.25 -7.10 -10.91
C LEU A 256 -19.86 -5.65 -10.61
N LEU A 257 -19.37 -4.90 -11.60
CA LEU A 257 -19.01 -3.50 -11.45
C LEU A 257 -20.25 -2.62 -11.20
N GLY A 258 -21.35 -2.85 -11.90
CA GLY A 258 -22.62 -2.16 -11.66
C GLY A 258 -23.20 -2.49 -10.28
N THR A 259 -23.05 -3.74 -9.83
CA THR A 259 -23.44 -4.16 -8.49
C THR A 259 -22.58 -3.50 -7.42
N TRP A 260 -21.27 -3.36 -7.66
CA TRP A 260 -20.39 -2.62 -6.75
C TRP A 260 -20.90 -1.20 -6.52
N HIS A 261 -21.19 -0.44 -7.59
CA HIS A 261 -21.67 0.93 -7.48
C HIS A 261 -23.02 1.04 -6.75
N SER A 262 -24.00 0.24 -7.18
CA SER A 262 -25.35 0.27 -6.60
C SER A 262 -25.34 -0.16 -5.13
N GLN A 263 -24.62 -1.24 -4.80
CA GLN A 263 -24.51 -1.72 -3.43
C GLN A 263 -23.67 -0.81 -2.55
N LEU A 264 -22.65 -0.13 -3.06
CA LEU A 264 -21.90 0.83 -2.27
C LEU A 264 -22.76 2.05 -1.90
N GLN A 265 -23.55 2.56 -2.85
CA GLN A 265 -24.49 3.65 -2.60
C GLN A 265 -25.60 3.25 -1.61
N TRP A 266 -26.03 1.99 -1.62
CA TRP A 266 -27.01 1.48 -0.67
C TRP A 266 -26.38 1.20 0.70
N ALA A 267 -25.23 0.53 0.75
CA ALA A 267 -24.52 0.13 1.95
C ALA A 267 -24.06 1.34 2.78
N THR A 268 -23.65 2.44 2.14
CA THR A 268 -23.30 3.71 2.83
C THR A 268 -24.45 4.26 3.67
N GLN A 269 -25.70 3.93 3.34
CA GLN A 269 -26.89 4.37 4.07
C GLN A 269 -27.30 3.44 5.21
N VAL A 270 -26.66 2.26 5.32
CA VAL A 270 -27.11 1.15 6.17
C VAL A 270 -26.01 0.64 7.09
N PHE A 271 -24.78 0.47 6.58
CA PHE A 271 -23.63 -0.10 7.31
C PHE A 271 -22.57 0.96 7.63
N GLN A 272 -21.79 0.73 8.69
CA GLN A 272 -20.69 1.62 9.08
C GLN A 272 -19.47 1.52 8.15
N ASN A 273 -19.15 0.31 7.67
CA ASN A 273 -17.98 0.05 6.79
C ASN A 273 -18.44 -0.43 5.40
N PRO A 274 -19.06 0.44 4.58
CA PRO A 274 -19.73 0.04 3.35
C PRO A 274 -18.76 -0.53 2.30
N HIS A 275 -17.55 0.04 2.17
CA HIS A 275 -16.53 -0.45 1.25
C HIS A 275 -16.15 -1.91 1.53
N GLN A 276 -15.84 -2.24 2.80
CA GLN A 276 -15.53 -3.61 3.19
C GLN A 276 -16.70 -4.56 2.94
N VAL A 277 -17.94 -4.13 3.20
CA VAL A 277 -19.12 -4.97 2.96
C VAL A 277 -19.22 -5.34 1.48
N VAL A 278 -19.12 -4.37 0.57
CA VAL A 278 -19.23 -4.65 -0.87
C VAL A 278 -18.01 -5.42 -1.40
N THR A 279 -16.80 -5.19 -0.88
CA THR A 279 -15.60 -5.97 -1.25
C THR A 279 -15.77 -7.43 -0.88
N VAL A 280 -16.27 -7.71 0.32
CA VAL A 280 -16.52 -9.08 0.76
C VAL A 280 -17.65 -9.74 -0.05
N LEU A 281 -18.66 -8.98 -0.49
CA LEU A 281 -19.69 -9.49 -1.40
C LEU A 281 -19.08 -9.96 -2.72
N LEU A 282 -18.28 -9.12 -3.39
CA LEU A 282 -17.64 -9.50 -4.66
C LEU A 282 -16.70 -10.70 -4.50
N LEU A 283 -15.91 -10.72 -3.42
CA LEU A 283 -15.06 -11.86 -3.06
C LEU A 283 -15.84 -13.17 -2.95
N GLN A 284 -16.95 -13.16 -2.20
CA GLN A 284 -17.78 -14.35 -2.00
C GLN A 284 -18.50 -14.81 -3.26
N VAL A 285 -18.77 -13.90 -4.20
CA VAL A 285 -19.36 -14.20 -5.50
C VAL A 285 -18.31 -14.85 -6.39
N LEU A 286 -17.18 -14.18 -6.63
CA LEU A 286 -16.09 -14.69 -7.47
C LEU A 286 -15.60 -16.07 -6.99
N GLY A 287 -15.45 -16.26 -5.67
CA GLY A 287 -15.03 -17.53 -5.08
C GLY A 287 -16.08 -18.65 -5.14
N ALA A 288 -17.34 -18.36 -5.51
CA ALA A 288 -18.42 -19.34 -5.53
C ALA A 288 -19.08 -19.53 -6.89
N LEU A 289 -18.60 -18.85 -7.94
CA LEU A 289 -19.08 -19.00 -9.31
C LEU A 289 -19.12 -20.49 -9.70
N ALA A 290 -20.23 -20.89 -10.30
CA ALA A 290 -20.51 -22.26 -10.73
C ALA A 290 -21.17 -22.20 -12.11
N PRO A 291 -20.47 -22.60 -13.19
CA PRO A 291 -19.07 -23.08 -13.23
C PRO A 291 -18.06 -22.02 -12.78
N SER A 292 -16.94 -22.45 -12.21
CA SER A 292 -15.88 -21.53 -11.75
C SER A 292 -15.11 -20.93 -12.93
N LEU A 293 -14.58 -19.70 -12.76
CA LEU A 293 -13.77 -19.06 -13.81
C LEU A 293 -12.60 -19.94 -14.29
N PRO A 294 -11.80 -20.58 -13.40
CA PRO A 294 -10.76 -21.51 -13.83
C PRO A 294 -11.29 -22.66 -14.69
N THR A 295 -12.45 -23.23 -14.35
CA THR A 295 -13.08 -24.31 -15.13
C THR A 295 -13.52 -23.81 -16.51
N CYS A 296 -14.12 -22.63 -16.60
CA CYS A 296 -14.52 -22.04 -17.88
C CYS A 296 -13.32 -21.74 -18.77
N LEU A 297 -12.26 -21.17 -18.21
CA LEU A 297 -11.01 -20.88 -18.93
C LEU A 297 -10.34 -22.17 -19.43
N ALA A 298 -10.22 -23.20 -18.58
CA ALA A 298 -9.65 -24.48 -18.99
C ALA A 298 -10.45 -25.12 -20.13
N ALA A 299 -11.78 -25.17 -20.01
CA ALA A 299 -12.65 -25.71 -21.05
C ALA A 299 -12.57 -24.91 -22.36
N ALA A 300 -12.41 -23.59 -22.29
CA ALA A 300 -12.18 -22.76 -23.49
C ALA A 300 -10.84 -23.11 -24.14
N MET A 301 -9.76 -23.18 -23.35
CA MET A 301 -8.40 -23.48 -23.83
C MET A 301 -8.24 -24.89 -24.41
N GLU A 302 -9.05 -25.85 -23.96
CA GLU A 302 -9.12 -27.21 -24.53
C GLU A 302 -9.84 -27.26 -25.90
N ARG A 303 -10.79 -26.35 -26.14
CA ARG A 303 -11.56 -26.27 -27.39
C ARG A 303 -10.86 -25.46 -28.48
N CYS A 304 -9.92 -24.60 -28.10
CA CYS A 304 -9.14 -23.78 -29.04
C CYS A 304 -8.28 -24.65 -29.96
N SER A 305 -8.11 -24.22 -31.22
CA SER A 305 -7.00 -24.70 -32.02
C SER A 305 -5.67 -24.20 -31.43
N PRO A 306 -4.56 -24.93 -31.59
CA PRO A 306 -3.28 -24.51 -31.03
C PRO A 306 -2.82 -23.16 -31.59
N GLU A 307 -3.20 -22.84 -32.84
CA GLU A 307 -2.86 -21.57 -33.51
C GLU A 307 -3.56 -20.34 -32.90
N SER A 308 -4.76 -20.52 -32.32
CA SER A 308 -5.54 -19.42 -31.73
C SER A 308 -5.55 -19.42 -30.20
N LYS A 309 -4.89 -20.40 -29.57
CA LYS A 309 -4.96 -20.61 -28.13
C LYS A 309 -4.42 -19.43 -27.33
N LEU A 310 -3.22 -18.96 -27.68
CA LEU A 310 -2.59 -17.81 -27.01
C LEU A 310 -3.37 -16.51 -27.27
N SER A 311 -3.82 -16.27 -28.50
CA SER A 311 -4.57 -15.05 -28.83
C SER A 311 -5.93 -14.99 -28.11
N GLN A 312 -6.61 -16.13 -27.98
CA GLN A 312 -7.84 -16.21 -27.19
C GLN A 312 -7.59 -15.99 -25.70
N LEU A 313 -6.51 -16.57 -25.14
CA LEU A 313 -6.12 -16.34 -23.75
C LEU A 313 -5.82 -14.85 -23.47
N LEU A 314 -5.08 -14.20 -24.36
CA LEU A 314 -4.78 -12.76 -24.27
C LEU A 314 -6.05 -11.91 -24.32
N GLY A 315 -7.01 -12.26 -25.18
CA GLY A 315 -8.31 -11.60 -25.24
C GLY A 315 -9.08 -11.70 -23.93
N LEU A 316 -9.21 -12.90 -23.36
CA LEU A 316 -9.89 -13.15 -22.09
C LEU A 316 -9.20 -12.42 -20.92
N TYR A 317 -7.86 -12.46 -20.90
CA TYR A 317 -7.07 -11.73 -19.91
C TYR A 317 -7.28 -10.21 -20.04
N GLY A 318 -7.29 -9.68 -21.26
CA GLY A 318 -7.59 -8.28 -21.54
C GLY A 318 -8.95 -7.83 -21.00
N THR A 319 -10.00 -8.65 -21.19
CA THR A 319 -11.33 -8.40 -20.60
C THR A 319 -11.28 -8.37 -19.07
N THR A 320 -10.46 -9.22 -18.45
CA THR A 320 -10.28 -9.27 -16.98
C THR A 320 -9.49 -8.06 -16.47
N VAL A 321 -8.45 -7.64 -17.19
CA VAL A 321 -7.67 -6.43 -16.88
C VAL A 321 -8.53 -5.18 -16.99
N TYR A 322 -9.40 -5.10 -18.00
CA TYR A 322 -10.35 -3.99 -18.13
C TYR A 322 -11.27 -3.88 -16.90
N PHE A 323 -11.81 -5.01 -16.44
CA PHE A 323 -12.60 -5.08 -15.22
C PHE A 323 -11.80 -4.68 -13.97
N ALA A 324 -10.57 -5.17 -13.84
CA ALA A 324 -9.68 -4.84 -12.73
C ALA A 324 -9.36 -3.34 -12.67
N HIS A 325 -9.05 -2.71 -13.80
CA HIS A 325 -8.87 -1.26 -13.89
C HIS A 325 -10.16 -0.50 -13.54
N GLY A 326 -11.33 -1.02 -13.92
CA GLY A 326 -12.62 -0.46 -13.54
C GLY A 326 -12.81 -0.47 -12.01
N LEU A 327 -12.50 -1.59 -11.34
CA LEU A 327 -12.55 -1.68 -9.88
C LEU A 327 -11.51 -0.78 -9.22
N GLU A 328 -10.27 -0.78 -9.72
CA GLU A 328 -9.21 0.08 -9.20
C GLU A 328 -9.62 1.56 -9.29
N ALA A 329 -10.11 2.02 -10.44
CA ALA A 329 -10.51 3.42 -10.65
C ALA A 329 -11.60 3.87 -9.66
N VAL A 330 -12.51 2.97 -9.29
CA VAL A 330 -13.61 3.27 -8.36
C VAL A 330 -13.15 3.18 -6.90
N MET A 331 -12.21 2.30 -6.58
CA MET A 331 -11.68 2.11 -5.22
C MET A 331 -10.59 3.13 -4.86
N LEU A 332 -9.82 3.61 -5.83
CA LEU A 332 -8.67 4.49 -5.62
C LEU A 332 -9.00 5.77 -4.81
N PRO A 333 -10.12 6.48 -5.07
CA PRO A 333 -10.47 7.68 -4.29
C PRO A 333 -10.77 7.40 -2.81
N SER A 334 -11.17 6.17 -2.48
CA SER A 334 -11.59 5.73 -1.14
C SER A 334 -10.63 4.71 -0.53
N LEU A 335 -9.41 4.58 -1.08
CA LEU A 335 -8.47 3.53 -0.67
C LEU A 335 -8.11 3.57 0.82
N GLY A 336 -8.09 4.76 1.43
CA GLY A 336 -7.85 4.95 2.86
C GLY A 336 -8.99 4.45 3.77
N GLU A 337 -10.20 4.29 3.24
CA GLU A 337 -11.38 3.77 3.94
C GLU A 337 -11.59 2.26 3.70
N CYS A 338 -10.89 1.70 2.71
CA CYS A 338 -10.95 0.29 2.35
C CYS A 338 -10.09 -0.56 3.29
N ASN A 339 -10.58 -1.78 3.58
CA ASN A 339 -9.73 -2.81 4.17
C ASN A 339 -8.80 -3.38 3.10
N LEU A 340 -7.54 -2.95 3.10
CA LEU A 340 -6.54 -3.32 2.08
C LEU A 340 -6.29 -4.82 1.98
N VAL A 341 -6.44 -5.57 3.09
CA VAL A 341 -6.31 -7.04 3.06
C VAL A 341 -7.43 -7.65 2.22
N LYS A 342 -8.66 -7.15 2.37
CA LYS A 342 -9.80 -7.59 1.55
C LYS A 342 -9.70 -7.12 0.11
N VAL A 343 -9.12 -5.95 -0.13
CA VAL A 343 -8.83 -5.51 -1.50
C VAL A 343 -7.79 -6.44 -2.14
N ALA A 344 -6.71 -6.79 -1.44
CA ALA A 344 -5.70 -7.72 -1.94
C ALA A 344 -6.27 -9.12 -2.23
N GLU A 345 -7.09 -9.68 -1.33
CA GLU A 345 -7.84 -10.92 -1.59
C GLU A 345 -8.71 -10.80 -2.85
N LEU A 346 -9.31 -9.63 -3.09
CA LEU A 346 -10.16 -9.41 -4.27
C LEU A 346 -9.33 -9.38 -5.54
N VAL A 347 -8.19 -8.70 -5.53
CA VAL A 347 -7.24 -8.69 -6.66
C VAL A 347 -6.80 -10.13 -6.99
N GLU A 348 -6.47 -10.92 -5.97
CA GLU A 348 -6.15 -12.34 -6.13
C GLU A 348 -7.32 -13.15 -6.71
N ALA A 349 -8.54 -12.94 -6.24
CA ALA A 349 -9.72 -13.63 -6.77
C ALA A 349 -9.98 -13.31 -8.26
N VAL A 350 -9.63 -12.10 -8.72
CA VAL A 350 -9.79 -11.67 -10.12
C VAL A 350 -8.71 -12.28 -11.02
N PHE A 351 -7.45 -12.29 -10.60
CA PHE A 351 -6.33 -12.70 -11.46
C PHE A 351 -5.88 -14.15 -11.30
N SER A 352 -6.14 -14.79 -10.15
CA SER A 352 -5.75 -16.19 -9.90
C SER A 352 -6.23 -17.20 -10.95
N PRO A 353 -7.39 -17.04 -11.65
CA PRO A 353 -7.78 -17.96 -12.72
C PRO A 353 -6.77 -18.07 -13.88
N TYR A 354 -5.93 -17.05 -14.10
CA TYR A 354 -4.95 -17.01 -15.19
C TYR A 354 -3.57 -17.56 -14.80
N LYS A 355 -3.31 -17.71 -13.50
CA LYS A 355 -2.01 -18.15 -12.96
C LYS A 355 -1.48 -19.44 -13.61
N PRO A 356 -2.27 -20.52 -13.80
CA PRO A 356 -1.76 -21.75 -14.42
C PRO A 356 -1.21 -21.52 -15.83
N PHE A 357 -1.83 -20.63 -16.60
CA PHE A 357 -1.40 -20.30 -17.96
C PHE A 357 -0.19 -19.36 -17.97
N GLN A 358 -0.12 -18.41 -17.04
CA GLN A 358 1.04 -17.52 -16.87
C GLN A 358 2.30 -18.31 -16.49
N LEU A 359 2.18 -19.35 -15.67
CA LEU A 359 3.29 -20.25 -15.31
C LEU A 359 3.76 -21.09 -16.50
N GLN A 360 2.82 -21.46 -17.39
CA GLN A 360 3.10 -22.21 -18.62
C GLN A 360 3.38 -21.31 -19.83
N TYR A 361 3.59 -20.00 -19.62
CA TYR A 361 3.69 -19.02 -20.70
C TYR A 361 4.74 -19.40 -21.75
N ARG A 362 5.91 -19.91 -21.33
CA ARG A 362 6.94 -20.37 -22.27
C ARG A 362 6.39 -21.37 -23.29
N ALA A 363 5.69 -22.41 -22.81
CA ALA A 363 5.21 -23.48 -23.67
C ALA A 363 4.14 -22.95 -24.65
N LEU A 364 3.24 -22.08 -24.16
CA LEU A 364 2.20 -21.45 -24.99
C LEU A 364 2.79 -20.55 -26.08
N GLU A 365 3.76 -19.71 -25.74
CA GLU A 365 4.40 -18.81 -26.70
C GLU A 365 5.29 -19.58 -27.69
N GLU A 366 6.03 -20.58 -27.21
CA GLU A 366 6.88 -21.44 -28.05
C GLU A 366 6.04 -22.20 -29.07
N GLU A 367 4.93 -22.84 -28.66
CA GLU A 367 4.00 -23.51 -29.56
C GLU A 367 3.43 -22.54 -30.61
N ASN A 368 2.96 -21.37 -30.17
CA ASN A 368 2.42 -20.32 -31.05
C ASN A 368 3.46 -19.85 -32.10
N LEU A 369 4.68 -19.52 -31.66
CA LEU A 369 5.76 -19.05 -32.52
C LEU A 369 6.19 -20.12 -33.53
N LEU A 370 6.30 -21.38 -33.11
CA LEU A 370 6.69 -22.46 -34.00
C LEU A 370 5.62 -22.72 -35.06
N ILE A 371 4.33 -22.66 -34.71
CA ILE A 371 3.22 -22.78 -35.66
C ILE A 371 3.27 -21.64 -36.68
N GLN A 372 3.38 -20.39 -36.22
CA GLN A 372 3.45 -19.23 -37.10
C GLN A 372 4.69 -19.29 -38.00
N MET A 373 5.84 -19.72 -37.48
CA MET A 373 7.06 -19.89 -38.26
C MET A 373 6.94 -20.95 -39.36
N SER A 374 6.21 -22.06 -39.13
CA SER A 374 5.96 -23.05 -40.21
C SER A 374 5.15 -22.49 -41.38
N THR A 375 4.38 -21.42 -41.17
CA THR A 375 3.64 -20.76 -42.26
C THR A 375 4.47 -19.76 -43.05
N VAL A 376 5.70 -19.45 -42.59
CA VAL A 376 6.59 -18.53 -43.29
C VAL A 376 7.24 -19.26 -44.47
N PRO A 377 6.91 -18.89 -45.72
CA PRO A 377 7.56 -19.49 -46.87
C PRO A 377 9.04 -19.06 -46.91
N LEU A 378 9.92 -20.04 -47.11
CA LEU A 378 11.35 -19.83 -47.32
C LEU A 378 11.79 -20.30 -48.71
N GLU A 379 11.03 -21.23 -49.30
CA GLU A 379 11.30 -21.78 -50.61
C GLU A 379 10.02 -21.93 -51.42
N HIS A 380 10.03 -21.35 -52.62
CA HIS A 380 8.98 -21.52 -53.61
C HIS A 380 9.57 -21.28 -55.01
N GLY A 381 9.06 -21.99 -56.02
CA GLY A 381 9.37 -21.70 -57.42
C GLY A 381 10.87 -21.76 -57.78
N GLU A 382 11.29 -20.78 -58.59
CA GLU A 382 12.65 -20.67 -59.12
C GLU A 382 13.64 -20.10 -58.08
N VAL A 383 14.93 -20.09 -58.41
CA VAL A 383 15.99 -19.57 -57.51
C VAL A 383 15.74 -18.12 -57.13
N MET A 384 15.31 -17.28 -58.08
CA MET A 384 15.01 -15.87 -57.84
C MET A 384 13.89 -15.70 -56.81
N ASP A 385 12.84 -16.52 -56.90
CA ASP A 385 11.69 -16.49 -55.99
C ASP A 385 12.11 -16.95 -54.60
N CYS A 386 12.91 -18.02 -54.50
CA CYS A 386 13.47 -18.48 -53.22
C CYS A 386 14.31 -17.37 -52.55
N VAL A 387 15.17 -16.68 -53.30
CA VAL A 387 16.00 -15.58 -52.77
C VAL A 387 15.14 -14.40 -52.30
N GLN A 388 14.04 -14.10 -52.99
CA GLN A 388 13.08 -13.09 -52.55
C GLN A 388 12.36 -13.53 -51.27
N GLU A 389 11.88 -14.77 -51.19
CA GLU A 389 11.22 -15.28 -49.98
C GLU A 389 12.16 -15.28 -48.78
N LEU A 390 13.43 -15.67 -48.95
CA LEU A 390 14.45 -15.53 -47.90
C LEU A 390 14.57 -14.08 -47.43
N SER A 391 14.58 -13.11 -48.34
CA SER A 391 14.62 -11.69 -47.96
C SER A 391 13.37 -11.24 -47.19
N HIS A 392 12.17 -11.66 -47.60
CA HIS A 392 10.92 -11.30 -46.92
C HIS A 392 10.77 -12.00 -45.57
N SER A 393 11.33 -13.21 -45.43
CA SER A 393 11.26 -14.02 -44.22
C SER A 393 11.93 -13.35 -43.01
N VAL A 394 12.97 -12.54 -43.24
CA VAL A 394 13.65 -11.79 -42.17
C VAL A 394 12.66 -10.85 -41.47
N ASN A 395 11.95 -10.02 -42.24
CA ASN A 395 10.96 -9.11 -41.65
C ASN A 395 9.83 -9.85 -40.93
N LYS A 396 9.41 -11.01 -41.45
CA LYS A 396 8.39 -11.86 -40.80
C LYS A 396 8.92 -12.40 -39.46
N LEU A 397 10.13 -12.93 -39.42
CA LEU A 397 10.78 -13.45 -38.20
C LEU A 397 10.80 -12.39 -37.09
N PHE A 398 11.27 -11.19 -37.39
CA PHE A 398 11.35 -10.13 -36.39
C PHE A 398 9.98 -9.56 -36.02
N GLY A 399 9.02 -9.56 -36.94
CA GLY A 399 7.62 -9.28 -36.62
C GLY A 399 7.06 -10.26 -35.57
N LEU A 400 7.29 -11.56 -35.77
CA LEU A 400 6.92 -12.61 -34.81
C LEU A 400 7.59 -12.41 -33.45
N ALA A 401 8.89 -12.12 -33.44
CA ALA A 401 9.65 -11.89 -32.22
C ALA A 401 9.11 -10.69 -31.43
N LEU A 402 8.80 -9.58 -32.10
CA LEU A 402 8.26 -8.38 -31.44
C LEU A 402 6.85 -8.61 -30.89
N VAL A 403 5.99 -9.32 -31.62
CA VAL A 403 4.66 -9.72 -31.12
C VAL A 403 4.79 -10.60 -29.87
N ALA A 404 5.76 -11.51 -29.81
CA ALA A 404 6.01 -12.31 -28.61
C ALA A 404 6.42 -11.44 -27.40
N VAL A 405 7.18 -10.36 -27.62
CA VAL A 405 7.47 -9.39 -26.54
C VAL A 405 6.19 -8.72 -26.04
N ASP A 406 5.31 -8.28 -26.95
CA ASP A 406 4.03 -7.66 -26.60
C ASP A 406 3.10 -8.64 -25.86
N ASN A 407 3.05 -9.90 -26.29
CA ASN A 407 2.29 -10.97 -25.62
C ASN A 407 2.79 -11.19 -24.18
N CYS A 408 4.12 -11.25 -23.99
CA CYS A 408 4.72 -11.43 -22.68
C CYS A 408 4.35 -10.29 -21.73
N LEU A 409 4.46 -9.05 -22.20
CA LEU A 409 4.09 -7.88 -21.42
C LEU A 409 2.59 -7.87 -21.09
N THR A 410 1.74 -8.24 -22.05
CA THR A 410 0.29 -8.23 -21.87
C THR A 410 -0.17 -9.29 -20.88
N LEU A 411 0.32 -10.53 -20.96
CA LEU A 411 -0.17 -11.62 -20.12
C LEU A 411 0.52 -11.70 -18.75
N THR A 412 1.79 -11.29 -18.66
CA THR A 412 2.62 -11.52 -17.46
C THR A 412 3.16 -10.24 -16.81
N ASP A 413 2.82 -9.06 -17.33
CA ASP A 413 3.41 -7.76 -16.95
C ASP A 413 4.95 -7.81 -16.93
N GLY A 414 5.55 -8.59 -17.84
CA GLY A 414 7.00 -8.74 -17.96
C GLY A 414 7.66 -9.73 -16.98
N LEU A 415 6.91 -10.36 -16.06
CA LEU A 415 7.46 -11.37 -15.15
C LEU A 415 7.83 -12.69 -15.88
N GLY A 416 7.19 -12.96 -17.03
CA GLY A 416 7.43 -14.12 -17.89
C GLY A 416 8.66 -14.03 -18.79
N VAL A 417 9.53 -13.03 -18.65
CA VAL A 417 10.66 -12.76 -19.55
C VAL A 417 11.62 -13.95 -19.71
N ARG A 418 11.86 -14.73 -18.65
CA ARG A 418 12.67 -15.96 -18.77
C ARG A 418 12.03 -16.97 -19.72
N GLY A 419 10.71 -17.10 -19.68
CA GLY A 419 9.94 -17.94 -20.60
C GLY A 419 9.99 -17.40 -22.03
N LEU A 420 9.83 -16.09 -22.20
CA LEU A 420 9.95 -15.42 -23.50
C LEU A 420 11.30 -15.67 -24.16
N LEU A 421 12.42 -15.52 -23.42
CA LEU A 421 13.76 -15.78 -23.95
C LEU A 421 13.90 -17.23 -24.45
N GLY A 422 13.32 -18.18 -23.72
CA GLY A 422 13.28 -19.58 -24.15
C GLY A 422 12.49 -19.80 -25.45
N ALA A 423 11.32 -19.15 -25.57
CA ALA A 423 10.49 -19.23 -26.77
C ALA A 423 11.14 -18.55 -27.99
N LEU A 424 11.77 -17.38 -27.80
CA LEU A 424 12.54 -16.70 -28.84
C LEU A 424 13.74 -17.55 -29.30
N GLN A 425 14.46 -18.18 -28.36
CA GLN A 425 15.54 -19.09 -28.72
C GLN A 425 15.05 -20.24 -29.61
N ALA A 426 13.90 -20.83 -29.30
CA ALA A 426 13.29 -21.88 -30.13
C ALA A 426 12.89 -21.36 -31.52
N LEU A 427 12.28 -20.17 -31.60
CA LEU A 427 11.94 -19.50 -32.86
C LEU A 427 13.17 -19.29 -33.75
N PHE A 428 14.22 -18.65 -33.22
CA PHE A 428 15.45 -18.37 -33.98
C PHE A 428 16.16 -19.68 -34.38
N SER A 429 16.17 -20.69 -33.52
CA SER A 429 16.77 -21.99 -33.84
C SER A 429 16.03 -22.68 -35.00
N LYS A 430 14.69 -22.67 -34.98
CA LYS A 430 13.88 -23.19 -36.08
C LYS A 430 14.12 -22.40 -37.37
N TYR A 431 14.08 -21.07 -37.30
CA TYR A 431 14.33 -20.22 -38.46
C TYR A 431 15.71 -20.48 -39.09
N VAL A 432 16.78 -20.52 -38.29
CA VAL A 432 18.14 -20.77 -38.80
C VAL A 432 18.25 -22.16 -39.44
N SER A 433 17.60 -23.17 -38.86
CA SER A 433 17.52 -24.51 -39.46
C SER A 433 16.82 -24.47 -40.82
N ASP A 434 15.63 -23.88 -40.89
CA ASP A 434 14.84 -23.83 -42.13
C ASP A 434 15.51 -22.96 -43.21
N PHE A 435 16.12 -21.84 -42.81
CA PHE A 435 16.92 -20.97 -43.67
C PHE A 435 18.16 -21.70 -44.23
N SER A 436 18.84 -22.50 -43.39
CA SER A 436 19.98 -23.30 -43.82
C SER A 436 19.58 -24.38 -44.82
N ASN A 437 18.44 -25.06 -44.58
CA ASN A 437 17.89 -26.04 -45.52
C ASN A 437 17.53 -25.38 -46.85
N ALA A 438 16.95 -24.18 -46.81
CA ALA A 438 16.62 -23.42 -48.01
C ALA A 438 17.87 -23.03 -48.82
N LEU A 439 18.93 -22.58 -48.13
CA LEU A 439 20.22 -22.32 -48.78
C LEU A 439 20.81 -23.56 -49.44
N GLN A 440 20.71 -24.73 -48.81
CA GLN A 440 21.18 -25.99 -49.40
C GLN A 440 20.37 -26.36 -50.65
N SER A 441 19.06 -26.16 -50.65
CA SER A 441 18.22 -26.41 -51.82
C SER A 441 18.50 -25.42 -52.95
N ILE A 442 18.68 -24.13 -52.67
CA ILE A 442 19.14 -23.13 -53.66
C ILE A 442 20.49 -23.55 -54.26
N ARG A 443 21.45 -23.98 -53.42
CA ARG A 443 22.77 -24.44 -53.88
C ARG A 443 22.66 -25.61 -54.87
N LYS A 444 21.76 -26.56 -54.61
CA LYS A 444 21.45 -27.68 -55.51
C LYS A 444 20.79 -27.20 -56.81
N LYS A 445 19.82 -26.29 -56.74
CA LYS A 445 19.18 -25.69 -57.93
C LYS A 445 20.19 -24.96 -58.83
N CYS A 446 21.21 -24.34 -58.25
CA CYS A 446 22.33 -23.71 -58.96
C CYS A 446 23.42 -24.69 -59.44
N ARG A 447 23.29 -26.00 -59.20
CA ARG A 447 24.26 -27.05 -59.59
C ARG A 447 25.69 -26.83 -59.07
N LEU A 448 25.82 -26.13 -57.93
CA LEU A 448 27.12 -25.80 -57.33
C LEU A 448 27.81 -27.01 -56.67
N GLU A 449 27.17 -28.18 -56.64
CA GLU A 449 27.70 -29.43 -56.07
C GLU A 449 28.29 -30.37 -57.14
N GLU A 450 28.03 -30.13 -58.43
CA GLU A 450 28.36 -31.04 -59.54
C GLU A 450 29.47 -30.53 -60.48
N LEU A 451 30.24 -29.50 -60.10
CA LEU A 451 31.29 -28.95 -60.97
C LEU A 451 32.46 -29.95 -61.15
N PRO A 452 32.74 -30.45 -62.38
CA PRO A 452 33.95 -31.18 -62.65
C PRO A 452 35.16 -30.24 -62.52
N SER A 453 36.27 -30.75 -62.00
CA SER A 453 37.50 -29.99 -61.69
C SER A 453 38.14 -29.24 -62.87
N ASP A 454 37.67 -29.43 -64.10
CA ASP A 454 38.16 -28.81 -65.33
C ASP A 454 37.13 -27.90 -66.06
N SER A 455 36.04 -27.48 -65.41
CA SER A 455 35.07 -26.57 -66.04
C SER A 455 35.60 -25.13 -66.12
N HIS A 456 35.77 -24.62 -67.35
CA HIS A 456 36.00 -23.18 -67.60
C HIS A 456 34.91 -22.33 -66.95
N PHE A 457 35.30 -21.21 -66.34
CA PHE A 457 34.40 -20.22 -65.73
C PHE A 457 33.32 -19.78 -66.72
N GLN A 458 32.06 -20.17 -66.47
CA GLN A 458 30.89 -19.60 -67.15
C GLN A 458 30.41 -18.40 -66.35
N GLU A 459 30.31 -17.24 -67.00
CA GLU A 459 29.75 -16.00 -66.43
C GLU A 459 28.24 -16.13 -66.20
N ASP A 460 27.83 -16.77 -65.11
CA ASP A 460 26.44 -16.75 -64.64
C ASP A 460 26.20 -15.52 -63.76
N TRP A 461 25.95 -14.39 -64.42
CA TRP A 461 25.62 -13.12 -63.77
C TRP A 461 24.36 -13.21 -62.88
N ALA A 462 23.43 -14.12 -63.17
CA ALA A 462 22.22 -14.31 -62.36
C ALA A 462 22.54 -15.02 -61.04
N ALA A 463 23.37 -16.07 -61.07
CA ALA A 463 23.85 -16.74 -59.86
C ALA A 463 24.66 -15.77 -58.96
N PHE A 464 25.49 -14.91 -59.56
CA PHE A 464 26.24 -13.89 -58.83
C PHE A 464 25.33 -12.85 -58.15
N GLN A 465 24.33 -12.33 -58.87
CA GLN A 465 23.36 -11.39 -58.30
C GLN A 465 22.53 -12.02 -57.16
N ASN A 466 22.15 -13.29 -57.30
CA ASN A 466 21.45 -14.03 -56.26
C ASN A 466 22.32 -14.25 -55.02
N ALA A 467 23.60 -14.59 -55.18
CA ALA A 467 24.53 -14.70 -54.07
C ALA A 467 24.70 -13.37 -53.32
N ILE A 468 24.85 -12.24 -54.02
CA ILE A 468 24.90 -10.92 -53.39
C ILE A 468 23.63 -10.62 -52.60
N ARG A 469 22.45 -10.93 -53.17
CA ARG A 469 21.17 -10.74 -52.47
C ARG A 469 21.08 -11.59 -51.21
N ILE A 470 21.49 -12.85 -51.25
CA ILE A 470 21.53 -13.72 -50.06
C ILE A 470 22.48 -13.15 -49.00
N ILE A 471 23.66 -12.67 -49.39
CA ILE A 471 24.61 -12.03 -48.47
C ILE A 471 24.01 -10.77 -47.85
N ALA A 472 23.32 -9.95 -48.64
CA ALA A 472 22.61 -8.77 -48.15
C ALA A 472 21.49 -9.16 -47.15
N THR A 473 20.72 -10.22 -47.44
CA THR A 473 19.73 -10.78 -46.51
C THR A 473 20.35 -11.23 -45.19
N CYS A 474 21.51 -11.90 -45.23
CA CYS A 474 22.23 -12.30 -44.02
C CYS A 474 22.72 -11.08 -43.22
N GLY A 475 23.20 -10.04 -43.92
CA GLY A 475 23.57 -8.76 -43.30
C GLY A 475 22.38 -8.08 -42.62
N GLU A 476 21.21 -8.09 -43.27
CA GLU A 476 19.97 -7.54 -42.71
C GLU A 476 19.48 -8.34 -41.50
N LEU A 477 19.57 -9.68 -41.54
CA LEU A 477 19.26 -10.55 -40.40
C LEU A 477 20.13 -10.20 -39.18
N LEU A 478 21.44 -10.05 -39.36
CA LEU A 478 22.35 -9.65 -38.27
C LEU A 478 22.06 -8.26 -37.74
N ARG A 479 21.74 -7.31 -38.62
CA ARG A 479 21.38 -5.93 -38.24
C ARG A 479 20.11 -5.90 -37.39
N GLN A 480 19.05 -6.59 -37.83
CA GLN A 480 17.78 -6.66 -37.11
C GLN A 480 17.90 -7.45 -35.79
N CYS A 481 18.81 -8.43 -35.68
CA CYS A 481 19.10 -9.06 -34.38
C CYS A 481 19.56 -8.03 -33.34
N GLY A 482 20.49 -7.15 -33.69
CA GLY A 482 20.95 -6.08 -32.79
C GLY A 482 19.84 -5.11 -32.41
N ASP A 483 19.00 -4.72 -33.38
CA ASP A 483 17.83 -3.86 -33.13
C ASP A 483 16.82 -4.52 -32.18
N LEU A 484 16.57 -5.83 -32.35
CA LEU A 484 15.67 -6.60 -31.48
C LEU A 484 16.20 -6.71 -30.05
N GLU A 485 17.50 -7.02 -29.87
CA GLU A 485 18.13 -7.09 -28.55
C GLU A 485 17.98 -5.76 -27.79
N GLN A 486 18.21 -4.64 -28.48
CA GLN A 486 18.06 -3.32 -27.87
C GLN A 486 16.60 -3.00 -27.52
N GLN A 487 15.65 -3.34 -28.40
CA GLN A 487 14.22 -3.16 -28.12
C GLN A 487 13.74 -4.04 -26.96
N LEU A 488 14.19 -5.29 -26.90
CA LEU A 488 13.88 -6.23 -25.82
C LEU A 488 14.41 -5.71 -24.49
N ALA A 489 15.68 -5.29 -24.44
CA ALA A 489 16.27 -4.72 -23.23
C ALA A 489 15.51 -3.48 -22.76
N ASN A 490 15.20 -2.53 -23.66
CA ASN A 490 14.47 -1.32 -23.32
C ASN A 490 13.07 -1.59 -22.77
N ARG A 491 12.32 -2.52 -23.39
CA ARG A 491 10.96 -2.89 -22.95
C ARG A 491 10.96 -3.65 -21.64
N ILE A 492 11.94 -4.52 -21.41
CA ILE A 492 12.07 -5.22 -20.12
C ILE A 492 12.44 -4.23 -19.02
N LEU A 493 13.41 -3.34 -19.26
CA LEU A 493 13.83 -2.35 -18.28
C LEU A 493 12.74 -1.34 -17.94
N SER A 494 11.94 -0.90 -18.91
CA SER A 494 10.82 0.01 -18.65
C SER A 494 9.74 -0.63 -17.78
N THR A 495 9.41 -1.90 -18.04
CA THR A 495 8.44 -2.65 -17.23
C THR A 495 9.00 -3.01 -15.87
N ALA A 496 10.26 -3.47 -15.79
CA ALA A 496 10.94 -3.75 -14.54
C ALA A 496 11.07 -2.49 -13.67
N GLY A 497 11.16 -1.30 -14.27
CA GLY A 497 11.12 -0.03 -13.54
C GLY A 497 9.90 0.13 -12.63
N LYS A 498 8.74 -0.46 -12.99
CA LYS A 498 7.54 -0.49 -12.13
C LYS A 498 7.82 -1.21 -10.81
N PHE A 499 8.59 -2.30 -10.85
CA PHE A 499 8.91 -3.13 -9.68
C PHE A 499 10.22 -2.70 -8.98
N LEU A 500 11.16 -2.11 -9.70
CA LEU A 500 12.51 -1.74 -9.22
C LEU A 500 12.62 -0.31 -8.68
N SER A 501 11.71 0.60 -9.05
CA SER A 501 11.70 1.99 -8.54
C SER A 501 11.53 2.08 -7.01
N GLU A 502 11.26 0.95 -6.36
CA GLU A 502 11.12 0.78 -4.92
C GLU A 502 12.42 0.39 -4.21
N SER A 503 13.33 -0.32 -4.87
CA SER A 503 14.57 -0.81 -4.24
C SER A 503 15.67 0.24 -4.16
N TYR A 504 15.58 1.31 -4.96
CA TYR A 504 16.58 2.38 -5.03
C TYR A 504 15.94 3.75 -4.76
N ARG A 505 15.56 4.00 -3.50
CA ARG A 505 15.48 5.37 -2.97
C ARG A 505 16.75 5.68 -2.17
N PRO A 506 17.69 6.48 -2.68
CA PRO A 506 18.84 6.93 -1.90
C PRO A 506 18.42 8.06 -0.96
N CYS A 507 17.60 7.78 0.07
CA CYS A 507 17.19 8.76 1.08
C CYS A 507 17.17 8.19 2.51
N SER A 508 18.07 7.27 2.86
CA SER A 508 18.23 6.79 4.25
C SER A 508 19.56 7.15 4.90
N LEU A 509 20.34 8.10 4.34
CA LEU A 509 21.65 8.50 4.89
C LEU A 509 21.81 10.00 5.23
N SER A 510 20.73 10.77 5.34
CA SER A 510 20.81 12.11 5.94
C SER A 510 19.74 12.28 7.01
N GLY A 511 20.16 12.24 8.27
CA GLY A 511 19.34 12.50 9.46
C GLY A 511 18.90 13.96 9.59
N PHE A 512 18.08 14.43 8.66
CA PHE A 512 17.31 15.67 8.80
C PHE A 512 15.85 15.37 8.52
N GLN A 513 15.10 15.18 9.61
CA GLN A 513 13.66 15.05 9.60
C GLN A 513 13.05 16.46 9.58
N GLU A 514 12.92 17.05 8.40
CA GLU A 514 11.97 18.15 8.21
C GLU A 514 10.56 17.54 8.08
N ARG A 515 9.74 17.78 9.10
CA ARG A 515 8.31 17.48 9.07
C ARG A 515 7.61 18.45 8.11
N SER A 516 7.52 18.09 6.84
CA SER A 516 6.51 18.65 5.95
C SER A 516 5.13 17.99 6.22
N PRO A 517 4.01 18.72 6.08
CA PRO A 517 2.67 18.20 6.38
C PRO A 517 2.04 17.41 5.21
N ASP A 518 2.83 16.86 4.29
CA ASP A 518 2.34 15.95 3.23
C ASP A 518 2.57 14.48 3.64
N ARG A 519 1.90 14.04 4.70
CA ARG A 519 1.80 12.61 5.07
C ARG A 519 0.60 11.93 4.38
N GLN A 520 0.42 12.19 3.09
CA GLN A 520 -0.41 11.39 2.17
C GLN A 520 0.48 10.70 1.11
N SER A 521 1.73 10.40 1.45
CA SER A 521 2.66 9.75 0.53
C SER A 521 2.33 8.26 0.39
N HIS A 522 1.45 7.97 -0.57
CA HIS A 522 1.30 6.72 -1.32
C HIS A 522 0.99 5.46 -0.51
N LEU A 523 -0.27 5.27 -0.11
CA LEU A 523 -0.81 3.92 -0.02
C LEU A 523 -0.74 3.33 -1.44
N LYS A 524 0.11 2.31 -1.63
CA LYS A 524 0.19 1.60 -2.89
C LYS A 524 -1.08 0.77 -3.07
N SER A 525 -1.61 0.80 -4.28
CA SER A 525 -2.82 0.09 -4.65
C SER A 525 -2.50 -1.42 -4.72
N PRO A 526 -3.23 -2.31 -4.01
CA PRO A 526 -3.04 -3.75 -4.16
C PRO A 526 -3.20 -4.24 -5.61
N TRP A 527 -3.90 -3.47 -6.45
CA TRP A 527 -4.04 -3.71 -7.88
C TRP A 527 -2.73 -3.54 -8.66
N GLN A 528 -1.84 -2.65 -8.20
CA GLN A 528 -0.55 -2.36 -8.83
C GLN A 528 0.58 -3.26 -8.31
N GLU A 529 0.42 -3.81 -7.10
CA GLU A 529 1.41 -4.69 -6.47
C GLU A 529 1.21 -6.17 -6.83
N TYR A 530 0.14 -6.52 -7.55
CA TYR A 530 -0.16 -7.90 -7.85
C TYR A 530 0.96 -8.57 -8.65
N CYS A 531 1.59 -9.58 -8.04
CA CYS A 531 2.63 -10.39 -8.64
C CYS A 531 2.27 -11.86 -8.52
N TYR A 532 1.93 -12.49 -9.65
CA TYR A 532 1.51 -13.90 -9.66
C TYR A 532 2.62 -14.87 -9.21
N LEU A 533 3.91 -14.46 -9.27
CA LEU A 533 5.07 -15.26 -8.86
C LEU A 533 5.32 -15.26 -7.34
N GLN A 534 5.00 -14.17 -6.63
CA GLN A 534 5.20 -14.07 -5.17
C GLN A 534 4.36 -15.08 -4.37
N GLN A 535 3.30 -15.60 -4.98
CA GLN A 535 2.40 -16.56 -4.35
C GLN A 535 2.92 -18.00 -4.30
N GLU A 536 4.00 -18.35 -5.02
CA GLU A 536 4.56 -19.71 -5.03
C GLU A 536 5.80 -19.87 -4.14
N SER A 537 6.58 -18.80 -3.95
CA SER A 537 7.71 -18.78 -3.02
C SER A 537 7.85 -17.40 -2.36
N PRO A 538 7.02 -17.08 -1.34
CA PRO A 538 7.12 -15.80 -0.64
C PRO A 538 8.51 -15.57 -0.02
N ALA A 539 9.29 -16.62 0.22
CA ALA A 539 10.66 -16.53 0.73
C ALA A 539 11.73 -16.19 -0.33
N GLU A 540 11.50 -16.45 -1.62
CA GLU A 540 12.48 -16.19 -2.70
C GLU A 540 12.29 -14.81 -3.34
N TYR A 541 11.09 -14.21 -3.18
CA TYR A 541 10.72 -12.93 -3.79
C TYR A 541 10.45 -11.79 -2.77
N ALA A 542 10.69 -12.03 -1.48
CA ALA A 542 10.61 -11.01 -0.42
C ALA A 542 11.96 -10.35 -0.08
N ALA A 543 13.01 -10.58 -0.88
CA ALA A 543 14.36 -10.05 -0.68
C ALA A 543 14.66 -8.85 -1.60
#